data_AF-M1R998-F1
#
_entry.id   AF-M1R998-F1
#
_cell.length_a   1.000
_cell.length_b   1.000
_cell.length_c   1.000
_cell.angle_alpha   90.00
_cell.angle_beta   90.00
_cell.angle_gamma   90.00
#
_symmetry.space_group_name_H-M   'P 1'
#
loop_
_entity.id
_entity.type
_entity.pdbx_description
1 polymer ?
#
loop_
_entity_poly.entity_id
_entity_poly.type
_entity_poly.pdbx_seq_one_letter_code
_entity_poly.pdbx_strand_id
1 'polypeptide(L)'
;MANIPIELYNKIEESVGKEKAVEIAKIIEDTINHLDERVVEETKKRKIELRDELRKELATKEDILLVRQEIETVRQELNGKIESLRQELKGEIKVLKMWIFFLGALMVVLNQNSLELIARLLGSIFK
;
A
#
# COMPACT_ATOMS: atom_id res chain seq x y z
N MET A 1 10.43 24.25 43.01
CA MET A 1 9.58 24.94 44.00
C MET A 1 9.10 26.21 43.34
N ALA A 2 7.81 26.27 43.07
CA ALA A 2 7.19 27.50 42.62
C ALA A 2 7.32 28.55 43.73
N ASN A 3 7.72 29.76 43.35
CA ASN A 3 7.73 30.91 44.23
C ASN A 3 6.84 31.97 43.62
N ILE A 4 6.08 32.65 44.45
CA ILE A 4 5.14 33.65 44.01
C ILE A 4 5.91 34.90 43.60
N PRO A 5 5.52 35.58 42.51
CA PRO A 5 6.10 36.87 42.18
C PRO A 5 5.96 37.86 43.34
N ILE A 6 7.04 38.57 43.67
CA ILE A 6 7.08 39.55 44.75
C ILE A 6 5.96 40.61 44.62
N GLU A 7 5.63 41.00 43.39
CA GLU A 7 4.54 41.94 43.12
C GLU A 7 3.18 41.40 43.59
N LEU A 8 2.92 40.10 43.38
CA LEU A 8 1.69 39.45 43.85
C LEU A 8 1.67 39.34 45.38
N TYR A 9 2.80 38.99 45.99
CA TYR A 9 2.93 38.94 47.45
C TYR A 9 2.65 40.30 48.08
N ASN A 10 3.29 41.37 47.59
CA ASN A 10 3.12 42.73 48.12
C ASN A 10 1.66 43.19 48.05
N LYS A 11 0.97 42.88 46.95
CA LYS A 11 -0.45 43.24 46.75
C LYS A 11 -1.38 42.50 47.71
N ILE A 12 -1.04 41.26 48.06
CA ILE A 12 -1.76 40.48 49.09
C ILE A 12 -1.47 41.09 50.48
N GLU A 13 -0.21 41.39 50.79
CA GLU A 13 0.19 42.02 52.07
C GLU A 13 -0.52 43.36 52.31
N GLU A 14 -0.57 44.23 51.30
CA GLU A 14 -1.31 45.50 51.36
C GLU A 14 -2.81 45.30 51.64
N SER A 15 -3.40 44.19 51.18
CA SER A 15 -4.84 43.94 51.26
C SER A 15 -5.28 43.26 52.56
N VAL A 16 -4.50 42.31 53.06
CA VAL A 16 -4.90 41.44 54.19
C VAL A 16 -3.97 41.51 55.41
N GLY A 17 -2.89 42.29 55.32
CA GLY A 17 -1.83 42.34 56.30
C GLY A 17 -0.84 41.18 56.18
N LYS A 18 0.39 41.41 56.67
CA LYS A 18 1.54 40.51 56.52
C LYS A 18 1.28 39.06 56.95
N GLU A 19 0.61 38.88 58.08
CA GLU A 19 0.39 37.55 58.67
C GLU A 19 -0.49 36.66 57.77
N LYS A 20 -1.62 37.21 57.30
CA LYS A 20 -2.52 36.50 56.37
C LYS A 20 -1.93 36.38 54.98
N ALA A 21 -1.10 37.33 54.56
CA ALA A 21 -0.45 37.29 53.25
C ALA A 21 0.53 36.11 53.13
N VAL A 22 1.29 35.81 54.19
CA VAL A 22 2.17 34.63 54.25
C VAL A 22 1.36 33.33 54.13
N GLU A 23 0.19 33.25 54.79
CA GLU A 23 -0.65 32.05 54.75
C GLU A 23 -1.26 31.84 53.35
N ILE A 24 -1.81 32.88 52.74
CA ILE A 24 -2.32 32.85 51.36
C ILE A 24 -1.21 32.51 50.37
N ALA A 25 -0.03 33.11 50.55
CA ALA A 25 1.14 32.86 49.74
C ALA A 25 1.49 31.37 49.72
N LYS A 26 1.59 30.76 50.90
CA LYS A 26 1.87 29.33 51.04
C LYS A 26 0.83 28.46 50.34
N ILE A 27 -0.46 28.77 50.50
CA ILE A 27 -1.55 28.03 49.82
C ILE A 27 -1.42 28.13 48.29
N ILE A 28 -1.04 29.31 47.77
CA ILE A 28 -0.81 29.52 46.34
C ILE A 28 0.39 28.69 45.87
N GLU A 29 1.50 28.71 46.58
CA GLU A 29 2.69 27.90 46.24
C GLU A 29 2.36 26.40 46.21
N ASP A 30 1.65 25.90 47.23
CA ASP A 30 1.20 24.51 47.28
C ASP A 30 0.28 24.18 46.10
N THR A 31 -0.62 25.11 45.73
CA THR A 31 -1.51 24.98 44.58
C THR A 31 -0.74 24.94 43.26
N ILE A 32 0.25 25.82 43.07
CA ILE A 32 1.07 25.84 41.85
C ILE A 32 1.89 24.56 41.73
N ASN A 33 2.53 24.11 42.82
CA ASN A 33 3.29 22.86 42.81
C ASN A 33 2.38 21.68 42.43
N HIS A 34 1.16 21.62 42.97
CA HIS A 34 0.19 20.58 42.59
C HIS A 34 -0.27 20.70 41.13
N LEU A 35 -0.46 21.91 40.61
CA LEU A 35 -0.78 22.12 39.20
C LEU A 35 0.36 21.66 38.28
N ASP A 36 1.61 22.00 38.61
CA ASP A 36 2.79 21.61 37.82
C ASP A 36 2.91 20.08 37.76
N GLU A 37 2.74 19.40 38.90
CA GLU A 37 2.70 17.93 38.95
C GLU A 37 1.59 17.38 38.05
N ARG A 38 0.38 17.93 38.13
CA ARG A 38 -0.74 17.51 37.27
C ARG A 38 -0.47 17.75 35.80
N VAL A 39 0.12 18.88 35.43
CA VAL A 39 0.45 19.21 34.03
C VAL A 39 1.46 18.20 33.48
N VAL A 40 2.48 17.85 34.26
CA VAL A 40 3.48 16.84 33.87
C VAL A 40 2.82 15.47 33.69
N GLU A 41 1.99 15.03 34.63
CA GLU A 41 1.31 13.73 34.55
C GLU A 41 0.33 13.64 33.38
N GLU A 42 -0.51 14.68 33.18
CA GLU A 42 -1.44 14.75 32.05
C GLU A 42 -0.70 14.77 30.70
N THR A 43 0.42 15.48 30.62
CA THR A 43 1.24 15.52 29.39
C THR A 43 1.84 14.16 29.07
N LYS A 44 2.36 13.44 30.09
CA LYS A 44 2.83 12.06 29.91
C LYS A 44 1.70 11.14 29.47
N LYS A 45 0.54 11.23 30.11
CA LYS A 45 -0.64 10.41 29.80
C LYS A 45 -1.08 10.61 28.35
N ARG A 46 -1.26 11.86 27.92
CA ARG A 46 -1.62 12.19 26.52
C ARG A 46 -0.57 11.70 25.53
N LYS A 47 0.73 11.82 25.85
CA LYS A 47 1.80 11.30 25.00
C LYS A 47 1.74 9.79 24.83
N ILE A 48 1.37 9.05 25.88
CA ILE A 48 1.17 7.60 25.83
C ILE A 48 -0.06 7.26 25.01
N GLU A 49 -1.19 7.91 25.27
CA GLU A 49 -2.45 7.72 24.53
C GLU A 49 -2.26 7.95 23.03
N LEU A 50 -1.67 9.09 22.65
CA LEU A 50 -1.37 9.40 21.24
C LEU A 50 -0.44 8.36 20.60
N ARG A 51 0.61 7.92 21.31
CA ARG A 51 1.51 6.88 20.80
C ARG A 51 0.76 5.57 20.56
N ASP A 52 -0.15 5.21 21.45
CA ASP A 52 -0.88 3.96 21.38
C ASP A 52 -2.00 4.00 20.33
N GLU A 53 -2.66 5.15 20.14
CA GLU A 53 -3.58 5.41 19.02
C GLU A 53 -2.85 5.31 17.67
N LEU A 54 -1.72 6.00 17.51
CA LEU A 54 -0.90 5.92 16.31
C LEU A 54 -0.45 4.49 16.00
N ARG A 55 -0.09 3.70 17.02
CA ARG A 55 0.28 2.29 16.84
C ARG A 55 -0.89 1.41 16.38
N LYS A 56 -2.13 1.74 16.73
CA LYS A 56 -3.32 0.99 16.28
C LYS A 56 -3.70 1.33 14.84
N GLU A 57 -3.48 2.56 14.41
CA GLU A 57 -3.79 3.00 13.04
C GLU A 57 -2.70 2.65 12.02
N LEU A 58 -1.45 2.49 12.47
CA LEU A 58 -0.35 2.10 11.60
C LEU A 58 -0.43 0.62 11.24
N ALA A 59 -0.41 0.33 9.94
CA ALA A 59 -0.20 -1.02 9.44
C ALA A 59 1.10 -1.60 10.01
N THR A 60 1.03 -2.83 10.51
CA THR A 60 2.19 -3.51 11.05
C THR A 60 3.11 -3.98 9.92
N LYS A 61 4.35 -4.32 10.26
CA LYS A 61 5.26 -4.93 9.30
C LYS A 61 4.72 -6.26 8.76
N GLU A 62 3.94 -6.97 9.57
CA GLU A 62 3.30 -8.24 9.20
C GLU A 62 2.20 -8.01 8.17
N ASP A 63 1.36 -6.98 8.34
CA ASP A 63 0.32 -6.62 7.36
C ASP A 63 0.95 -6.30 5.99
N ILE A 64 2.04 -5.52 5.99
CA ILE A 64 2.78 -5.19 4.76
C ILE A 64 3.39 -6.45 4.13
N LEU A 65 3.92 -7.37 4.94
CA LEU A 65 4.49 -8.62 4.45
C LEU A 65 3.42 -9.52 3.82
N LEU A 66 2.24 -9.60 4.43
CA LEU A 66 1.10 -10.36 3.92
C LEU A 66 0.65 -9.81 2.56
N VAL A 67 0.45 -8.49 2.45
CA VAL A 67 0.09 -7.85 1.18
C VAL A 67 1.15 -8.09 0.10
N ARG A 68 2.44 -8.05 0.45
CA ARG A 68 3.52 -8.37 -0.51
C ARG A 68 3.45 -9.82 -0.99
N GLN A 69 3.15 -10.77 -0.10
CA GLN A 69 2.98 -12.16 -0.46
C GLN A 69 1.77 -12.35 -1.38
N GLU A 70 0.63 -11.74 -1.06
CA GLU A 70 -0.58 -11.78 -1.90
C GLU A 70 -0.30 -11.20 -3.30
N ILE A 71 0.41 -10.07 -3.38
CA ILE A 71 0.84 -9.48 -4.66
C ILE A 71 1.71 -10.46 -5.46
N GLU A 72 2.65 -11.14 -4.81
CA GLU A 72 3.52 -12.10 -5.47
C GLU A 72 2.75 -13.32 -5.98
N THR A 73 1.81 -13.85 -5.19
CA THR A 73 0.90 -14.92 -5.60
C THR A 73 0.08 -14.49 -6.83
N VAL A 74 -0.55 -13.32 -6.79
CA VAL A 74 -1.33 -12.79 -7.92
C VAL A 74 -0.45 -12.63 -9.17
N ARG A 75 0.79 -12.15 -9.04
CA ARG A 75 1.72 -12.04 -10.16
C ARG A 75 2.05 -13.40 -10.77
N GLN A 76 2.30 -14.41 -9.94
CA GLN A 76 2.59 -15.76 -10.41
C GLN A 76 1.39 -16.36 -11.14
N GLU A 77 0.18 -16.21 -10.59
CA GLU A 77 -1.06 -16.68 -11.23
C GLU A 77 -1.30 -16.00 -12.58
N LEU A 78 -1.11 -14.67 -12.66
CA LEU A 78 -1.28 -13.93 -13.91
C LEU A 78 -0.26 -14.34 -14.96
N ASN A 79 1.01 -14.52 -14.58
CA ASN A 79 2.04 -15.02 -15.49
C ASN A 79 1.70 -16.42 -16.01
N GLY A 80 1.22 -17.31 -15.15
CA GLY A 80 0.76 -18.65 -15.54
C GLY A 80 -0.41 -18.59 -16.53
N LYS A 81 -1.42 -17.76 -16.26
CA LYS A 81 -2.57 -17.57 -17.17
C LYS A 81 -2.14 -17.01 -18.53
N ILE A 82 -1.24 -16.03 -18.55
CA ILE A 82 -0.70 -15.46 -19.79
C ILE A 82 0.04 -16.52 -20.61
N GLU A 83 0.84 -17.37 -19.97
CA GLU A 83 1.58 -18.43 -20.66
C GLU A 83 0.63 -19.49 -21.23
N SER A 84 -0.41 -19.89 -20.48
CA SER A 84 -1.46 -20.80 -20.99
C SER A 84 -2.14 -20.23 -22.23
N LEU A 85 -2.61 -18.98 -22.16
CA LEU A 85 -3.26 -18.30 -23.30
C LEU A 85 -2.34 -18.20 -24.50
N ARG A 86 -1.04 -17.92 -24.30
CA ARG A 86 -0.05 -17.91 -25.38
C ARG A 86 0.11 -19.27 -26.05
N GLN A 87 0.10 -20.35 -25.26
CA GLN A 87 0.20 -21.71 -25.79
C GLN A 87 -1.05 -22.12 -26.55
N GLU A 88 -2.23 -21.84 -25.99
CA GLU A 88 -3.53 -22.07 -26.64
C GLU A 88 -3.60 -21.35 -28.00
N LEU A 89 -3.31 -20.05 -28.03
CA LEU A 89 -3.30 -19.25 -29.26
C LEU A 89 -2.28 -19.77 -30.29
N LYS A 90 -1.08 -20.18 -29.87
CA LYS A 90 -0.10 -20.80 -30.78
C LYS A 90 -0.63 -22.10 -31.38
N GLY A 91 -1.31 -22.92 -30.58
CA GLY A 91 -1.95 -24.16 -31.01
C GLY A 91 -3.04 -23.88 -32.05
N GLU A 92 -3.96 -22.98 -31.75
CA GLU A 92 -5.04 -22.57 -32.65
C GLU A 92 -4.50 -22.02 -33.98
N ILE A 93 -3.49 -21.15 -33.94
CA ILE A 93 -2.84 -20.62 -35.14
C ILE A 93 -2.22 -21.74 -35.98
N LYS A 94 -1.59 -22.75 -35.35
CA LYS A 94 -1.01 -23.89 -36.07
C LYS A 94 -2.09 -24.71 -36.77
N VAL A 95 -3.19 -25.00 -36.07
CA VAL A 95 -4.34 -25.72 -36.63
C VAL A 95 -4.94 -24.93 -37.79
N LEU A 96 -5.14 -23.61 -37.63
CA LEU A 96 -5.67 -22.75 -38.69
C LEU A 96 -4.75 -22.74 -39.92
N LYS A 97 -3.43 -22.64 -39.72
CA LYS A 97 -2.47 -22.75 -40.84
C LYS A 97 -2.60 -24.08 -41.58
N MET A 98 -2.72 -25.20 -40.85
CA MET A 98 -2.93 -26.51 -41.49
C MET A 98 -4.22 -26.54 -42.33
N TRP A 99 -5.32 -26.00 -41.80
CA TRP A 99 -6.58 -25.92 -42.55
C TRP A 99 -6.47 -25.06 -43.81
N ILE A 100 -5.76 -23.92 -43.75
CA ILE A 100 -5.52 -23.08 -44.92
C ILE A 100 -4.74 -23.85 -46.00
N PHE A 101 -3.66 -24.55 -45.62
CA PHE A 101 -2.90 -25.38 -46.56
C PHE A 101 -3.74 -26.52 -47.14
N PHE A 102 -4.52 -27.21 -46.31
CA PHE A 102 -5.40 -28.29 -46.73
C PHE A 102 -6.45 -27.81 -47.74
N LEU A 103 -7.13 -26.70 -47.44
CA LEU A 103 -8.12 -26.10 -48.34
C LEU A 103 -7.49 -25.63 -49.65
N GLY A 104 -6.29 -25.01 -49.60
CA GLY A 104 -5.55 -24.62 -50.80
C GLY A 104 -5.18 -25.82 -51.68
N ALA A 105 -4.68 -26.90 -51.08
CA ALA A 105 -4.39 -28.14 -51.80
C ALA A 105 -5.67 -28.76 -52.40
N LEU A 106 -6.78 -28.75 -51.67
CA LEU A 106 -8.06 -29.26 -52.14
C LEU A 106 -8.55 -28.47 -53.36
N MET A 107 -8.46 -27.14 -53.36
CA MET A 107 -8.81 -26.30 -54.51
C MET A 107 -7.98 -26.64 -55.76
N VAL A 108 -6.68 -26.91 -55.58
CA VAL A 108 -5.79 -27.30 -56.68
C VAL A 108 -6.16 -28.67 -57.25
N VAL A 109 -6.42 -29.66 -56.38
CA VAL A 109 -6.78 -31.03 -56.81
C VAL A 109 -8.13 -31.05 -57.52
N LEU A 110 -9.09 -30.24 -57.08
CA LEU A 110 -10.41 -30.16 -57.70
C LEU A 110 -10.45 -29.33 -58.99
N ASN A 111 -9.38 -28.58 -59.29
CA ASN A 111 -9.30 -27.75 -60.50
C ASN A 111 -8.39 -28.39 -61.56
N GLN A 112 -9.00 -28.95 -62.61
CA GLN A 112 -8.28 -29.59 -63.72
C GLN A 112 -7.24 -28.68 -64.37
N ASN A 113 -7.54 -27.38 -64.53
CA ASN A 113 -6.61 -26.40 -65.10
C ASN A 113 -5.37 -26.22 -64.22
N SER A 114 -5.53 -26.29 -62.89
CA SER A 114 -4.41 -26.20 -61.94
C SER A 114 -3.52 -27.44 -62.01
N LEU A 115 -4.09 -28.64 -62.13
CA LEU A 115 -3.33 -29.89 -62.28
C LEU A 115 -2.55 -29.94 -63.59
N GLU A 116 -3.16 -29.51 -64.70
CA GLU A 116 -2.50 -29.47 -66.00
C GLU A 116 -1.31 -28.50 -66.00
N LEU A 117 -1.47 -27.32 -65.38
CA LEU A 117 -0.38 -26.36 -65.20
C LEU A 117 0.78 -26.97 -64.38
N ILE A 118 0.49 -27.66 -63.29
CA ILE A 118 1.51 -28.34 -62.46
C ILE A 118 2.23 -29.42 -63.27
N ALA A 119 1.50 -30.25 -64.02
CA ALA A 119 2.11 -31.29 -64.85
C ALA A 119 3.04 -30.72 -65.93
N ARG A 120 2.65 -29.61 -66.57
CA ARG A 120 3.50 -28.90 -67.55
C ARG A 120 4.76 -28.32 -66.90
N LEU A 121 4.63 -27.69 -65.73
CA LEU A 121 5.77 -27.13 -64.98
C LEU A 121 6.75 -28.22 -64.56
N LEU A 122 6.27 -29.32 -63.98
CA LEU A 122 7.12 -30.47 -63.62
C LEU A 122 7.78 -31.06 -64.86
N GLY A 123 7.02 -31.28 -65.93
CA GLY A 123 7.55 -31.76 -67.20
C GLY A 123 8.64 -30.87 -67.81
N SER A 124 8.60 -29.56 -67.59
CA SER A 124 9.64 -28.62 -68.04
C SER A 124 10.91 -28.60 -67.18
N ILE A 125 10.82 -29.06 -65.93
CA ILE A 125 11.97 -29.13 -65.00
C ILE A 125 12.74 -30.46 -65.17
N PHE A 126 12.04 -31.54 -65.53
CA PHE A 126 12.61 -32.88 -65.65
C PHE A 126 12.94 -33.33 -67.09
N LYS A 127 12.87 -32.41 -68.06
CA LYS A 127 13.19 -32.64 -69.47
C LYS A 127 14.51 -31.96 -69.83
#